data_AF-A0A971L7D6-F1
#
_entry.id   AF-A0A971L7D6-F1
#
_cell.length_a   1.000
_cell.length_b   1.000
_cell.length_c   1.000
_cell.angle_alpha   90.00
_cell.angle_beta   90.00
_cell.angle_gamma   90.00
#
_symmetry.space_group_name_H-M   'P 1'
#
loop_
_entity.id
_entity.type
_entity.pdbx_description
1 polymer ?
#
loop_
_entity_poly.entity_id
_entity_poly.type
_entity_poly.pdbx_seq_one_letter_code
_entity_poly.pdbx_strand_id
1 'polypeptide(L)'
;MPHYFFSWEEYVLLKLREVKELLEAEVFTGEDKLDLEVESGFGSDLMSDVLAFARGKVILLTGLTNNHVINTATMVDAVAVVFVRGKRPGPELIAAAEKIGLPLLGTRFIMFSSCGRLYQAGLKGCSELRVGENLAGETDEEK
;
A
#
# COMPACT_ATOMS: atom_id res chain seq x y z
N MET A 1 31.11 14.76 25.39
CA MET A 1 30.02 15.35 24.58
C MET A 1 30.62 16.50 23.76
N PRO A 2 30.27 16.64 22.47
CA PRO A 2 28.91 16.75 21.96
C PRO A 2 28.41 15.43 21.36
N HIS A 3 27.35 14.88 21.92
CA HIS A 3 25.93 15.11 21.59
C HIS A 3 25.49 14.18 20.45
N TYR A 4 24.91 13.07 20.88
CA TYR A 4 23.95 12.27 20.13
C TYR A 4 23.02 13.19 19.35
N PHE A 5 23.06 13.10 18.02
CA PHE A 5 22.00 13.60 17.16
C PHE A 5 21.75 12.57 16.05
N PHE A 6 21.60 11.31 16.47
CA PHE A 6 20.92 10.32 15.64
C PHE A 6 19.44 10.63 15.75
N SER A 7 18.95 11.44 14.82
CA SER A 7 17.52 11.67 14.63
C SER A 7 16.91 10.32 14.24
N TRP A 8 16.18 9.71 15.17
CA TRP A 8 15.21 8.67 14.85
C TRP A 8 14.22 9.33 13.88
N GLU A 9 14.33 9.05 12.59
CA GLU A 9 13.20 9.31 11.70
C GLU A 9 12.11 8.33 12.12
N GLU A 10 11.21 8.83 12.97
CA GLU A 10 10.01 8.14 13.41
C GLU A 10 9.28 7.63 12.16
N TYR A 11 9.23 6.31 11.97
CA TYR A 11 8.49 5.72 10.87
C TYR A 11 7.01 6.06 11.07
N VAL A 12 6.48 6.91 10.19
CA VAL A 12 5.06 7.26 10.20
C VAL A 12 4.30 6.17 9.46
N LEU A 13 3.57 5.35 10.21
CA LEU A 13 2.57 4.45 9.64
C LEU A 13 1.33 5.28 9.32
N LEU A 14 0.81 5.13 8.11
CA LEU A 14 -0.48 5.72 7.72
C LEU A 14 -1.57 4.66 7.82
N LYS A 15 -2.74 5.04 8.31
CA LYS A 15 -3.93 4.21 8.15
C LYS A 15 -4.48 4.34 6.74
N LEU A 16 -5.13 3.29 6.25
CA LEU A 16 -5.79 3.31 4.95
C LEU A 16 -6.87 4.41 4.84
N ARG A 17 -7.50 4.79 5.96
CA ARG A 17 -8.39 5.96 6.06
C ARG A 17 -7.68 7.27 5.71
N GLU A 18 -6.46 7.46 6.17
CA GLU A 18 -5.68 8.67 5.88
C GLU A 18 -5.27 8.69 4.41
N VAL A 19 -4.91 7.54 3.84
CA VAL A 19 -4.68 7.40 2.39
C VAL A 19 -5.95 7.79 1.60
N LYS A 20 -7.13 7.29 2.01
CA LYS A 20 -8.42 7.63 1.39
C LYS A 20 -8.63 9.15 1.39
N GLU A 21 -8.38 9.81 2.51
CA GLU A 21 -8.55 11.26 2.65
C GLU A 21 -7.53 12.06 1.81
N LEU A 22 -6.24 11.71 1.89
CA LEU A 22 -5.15 12.38 1.17
C LEU A 22 -5.32 12.32 -0.36
N LEU A 23 -5.87 11.19 -0.83
CA LEU A 23 -6.10 10.94 -2.26
C LEU A 23 -7.52 11.29 -2.72
N GLU A 24 -8.38 11.82 -1.86
CA GLU A 24 -9.80 12.03 -2.15
C GLU A 24 -10.43 10.78 -2.82
N ALA A 25 -10.09 9.61 -2.28
CA ALA A 25 -10.37 8.34 -2.91
C ALA A 25 -11.75 7.80 -2.55
N GLU A 26 -12.39 7.19 -3.53
CA GLU A 26 -13.57 6.35 -3.35
C GLU A 26 -13.13 4.94 -2.98
N VAL A 27 -13.88 4.27 -2.10
CA VAL A 27 -13.66 2.87 -1.76
C VAL A 27 -14.64 2.02 -2.58
N PHE A 28 -14.11 1.10 -3.37
CA PHE A 28 -14.92 0.12 -4.13
C PHE A 28 -15.19 -1.14 -3.31
N THR A 29 -14.28 -1.51 -2.42
CA THR A 29 -14.46 -2.59 -1.43
C THR A 29 -13.50 -2.42 -0.25
N GLY A 30 -13.84 -2.99 0.90
CA GLY A 30 -13.02 -2.95 2.13
C GLY A 30 -13.22 -1.71 3.00
N GLU A 31 -14.43 -1.11 3.02
CA GLU A 31 -14.75 0.01 3.94
C GLU A 31 -14.58 -0.37 5.41
N ASP A 32 -14.78 -1.64 5.76
CA ASP A 32 -14.54 -2.21 7.09
C ASP A 32 -13.04 -2.34 7.45
N LYS A 33 -12.14 -2.12 6.48
CA LYS A 33 -10.68 -2.30 6.61
C LYS A 33 -9.90 -1.00 6.59
N LEU A 34 -10.56 0.15 6.70
CA LEU A 34 -9.90 1.46 6.64
C LEU A 34 -8.92 1.73 7.80
N ASP A 35 -8.93 0.93 8.86
CA ASP A 35 -7.99 1.05 9.98
C ASP A 35 -6.70 0.22 9.80
N LEU A 36 -6.53 -0.47 8.67
CA LEU A 36 -5.28 -1.16 8.33
C LEU A 36 -4.10 -0.18 8.22
N GLU A 37 -2.94 -0.60 8.72
CA GLU A 37 -1.68 0.14 8.64
C GLU A 37 -1.01 -0.08 7.28
N VAL A 38 -0.54 1.01 6.69
CA VAL A 38 0.21 1.07 5.45
C VAL A 38 1.63 1.52 5.78
N GLU A 39 2.60 0.65 5.53
CA GLU A 39 4.01 0.88 5.86
C GLU A 39 4.76 1.58 4.72
N SER A 40 4.39 1.27 3.48
CA SER A 40 5.04 1.86 2.30
C SER A 40 4.12 1.92 1.09
N GLY A 41 4.52 2.70 0.09
CA GLY A 41 3.83 2.80 -1.20
C GLY A 41 4.65 2.24 -2.36
N PHE A 42 3.96 1.69 -3.35
CA PHE A 42 4.54 1.27 -4.63
C PHE A 42 3.65 1.69 -5.79
N GLY A 43 4.16 2.55 -6.67
CA GLY A 43 3.44 2.99 -7.87
C GLY A 43 3.98 2.30 -9.12
N SER A 44 3.17 1.48 -9.80
CA SER A 44 3.57 0.87 -11.07
C SER A 44 2.37 0.34 -11.89
N ASP A 45 2.52 0.35 -13.22
CA ASP A 45 1.66 -0.37 -14.17
C ASP A 45 2.32 -1.67 -14.65
N LEU A 46 3.60 -1.90 -14.35
CA LEU A 46 4.31 -3.13 -14.69
C LEU A 46 4.22 -4.11 -13.51
N MET A 47 3.30 -5.07 -13.60
CA MET A 47 3.09 -6.08 -12.54
C MET A 47 4.35 -6.93 -12.28
N SER A 48 5.23 -7.10 -13.28
CA SER A 48 6.55 -7.72 -13.10
C SER A 48 7.41 -6.97 -12.09
N ASP A 49 7.39 -5.64 -12.12
CA ASP A 49 8.17 -4.81 -11.22
C ASP A 49 7.58 -4.86 -9.81
N VAL A 50 6.25 -4.90 -9.71
CA VAL A 50 5.58 -5.09 -8.42
C VAL A 50 6.02 -6.40 -7.78
N LEU A 51 5.99 -7.52 -8.51
CA LEU A 51 6.45 -8.82 -8.00
C LEU A 51 7.94 -8.80 -7.62
N ALA A 52 8.77 -8.15 -8.43
CA ALA A 52 10.21 -8.11 -8.21
C ALA A 52 10.59 -7.27 -6.96
N PHE A 53 9.92 -6.14 -6.73
CA PHE A 53 10.41 -5.11 -5.80
C PHE A 53 9.48 -4.79 -4.62
N ALA A 54 8.19 -5.09 -4.69
CA ALA A 54 7.27 -4.79 -3.60
C ALA A 54 7.53 -5.72 -2.40
N ARG A 55 7.60 -5.14 -1.20
CA ARG A 55 7.90 -5.84 0.07
C ARG A 55 7.13 -5.17 1.21
N GLY A 56 6.80 -5.94 2.24
CA GLY A 56 6.10 -5.46 3.43
C GLY A 56 4.65 -5.06 3.16
N LYS A 57 4.02 -4.39 4.13
CA LYS A 57 2.62 -3.94 4.04
C LYS A 57 2.47 -2.74 3.11
N VAL A 58 2.57 -3.00 1.81
CA VAL A 58 2.60 -2.00 0.77
C VAL A 58 1.21 -1.62 0.26
N ILE A 59 0.99 -0.35 -0.05
CA ILE A 59 -0.13 0.09 -0.88
C ILE A 59 0.29 0.18 -2.35
N LEU A 60 -0.44 -0.49 -3.24
CA LEU A 60 -0.16 -0.51 -4.68
C LEU A 60 -0.96 0.57 -5.40
N LEU A 61 -0.28 1.52 -6.05
CA LEU A 61 -0.89 2.50 -6.94
C LEU A 61 -0.70 2.06 -8.39
N THR A 62 -1.80 1.88 -9.13
CA THR A 62 -1.76 1.43 -10.52
C THR A 62 -2.90 2.05 -11.31
N GLY A 63 -2.77 2.16 -12.63
CA GLY A 63 -3.90 2.45 -13.51
C GLY A 63 -4.31 1.28 -14.39
N LEU A 64 -3.83 0.07 -14.11
CA LEU A 64 -4.40 -1.17 -14.64
C LEU A 64 -5.68 -1.52 -13.88
N THR A 65 -6.71 -1.99 -14.58
CA THR A 65 -8.00 -2.40 -13.98
C THR A 65 -8.39 -3.81 -14.42
N ASN A 66 -7.41 -4.69 -14.54
CA ASN A 66 -7.59 -6.07 -15.00
C ASN A 66 -7.26 -7.07 -13.88
N ASN A 67 -7.58 -8.34 -14.12
CA ASN A 67 -7.44 -9.42 -13.13
C ASN A 67 -5.99 -9.67 -12.68
N HIS A 68 -4.98 -9.21 -13.44
CA HIS A 68 -3.58 -9.37 -13.01
C HIS A 68 -3.30 -8.59 -11.72
N VAL A 69 -3.98 -7.45 -11.53
CA VAL A 69 -3.80 -6.60 -10.35
C VAL A 69 -4.14 -7.36 -9.06
N ILE A 70 -5.23 -8.12 -9.04
CA ILE A 70 -5.65 -8.88 -7.85
C ILE A 70 -4.62 -9.96 -7.53
N ASN A 71 -4.23 -10.76 -8.52
CA ASN A 71 -3.26 -11.83 -8.31
C ASN A 71 -1.91 -11.30 -7.83
N THR A 72 -1.43 -10.22 -8.43
CA THR A 72 -0.17 -9.58 -8.04
C THR A 72 -0.26 -8.97 -6.65
N ALA A 73 -1.34 -8.25 -6.34
CA ALA A 73 -1.57 -7.67 -5.01
C ALA A 73 -1.58 -8.75 -3.92
N THR A 74 -2.24 -9.88 -4.17
CA THR A 74 -2.23 -11.02 -3.25
C THR A 74 -0.83 -11.62 -3.10
N MET A 75 -0.09 -11.80 -4.19
CA MET A 75 1.26 -12.40 -4.15
C MET A 75 2.28 -11.57 -3.37
N VAL A 76 2.12 -10.24 -3.36
CA VAL A 76 3.01 -9.33 -2.62
C VAL A 76 2.44 -8.91 -1.27
N ASP A 77 1.33 -9.50 -0.84
CA ASP A 77 0.60 -9.19 0.39
C ASP A 77 0.29 -7.68 0.54
N ALA A 78 -0.22 -7.08 -0.54
CA ALA A 78 -0.56 -5.67 -0.56
C ALA A 78 -1.73 -5.37 0.40
N VAL A 79 -1.60 -4.28 1.15
CA VAL A 79 -2.64 -3.81 2.09
C VAL A 79 -3.89 -3.35 1.35
N ALA A 80 -3.70 -2.68 0.21
CA ALA A 80 -4.76 -2.17 -0.64
C ALA A 80 -4.22 -1.87 -2.05
N VAL A 81 -5.15 -1.74 -3.00
CA VAL A 81 -4.87 -1.22 -4.34
C VAL A 81 -5.61 0.09 -4.56
N VAL A 82 -4.89 1.11 -5.06
CA VAL A 82 -5.46 2.39 -5.46
C VAL A 82 -5.38 2.54 -6.98
N PHE A 83 -6.54 2.60 -7.62
CA PHE A 83 -6.66 2.91 -9.03
C PHE A 83 -6.53 4.42 -9.26
N VAL A 84 -5.53 4.83 -10.03
CA VAL A 84 -5.26 6.24 -10.33
C VAL A 84 -5.91 6.71 -11.64
N ARG A 85 -5.90 8.02 -11.91
CA ARG A 85 -6.41 8.65 -13.15
C ARG A 85 -7.93 8.54 -13.33
N GLY A 86 -8.68 8.38 -12.24
CA GLY A 86 -10.14 8.19 -12.28
C GLY A 86 -10.55 6.83 -12.84
N LYS A 87 -9.62 5.87 -12.91
CA LYS A 87 -9.92 4.50 -13.33
C LYS A 87 -10.81 3.83 -12.28
N ARG A 88 -11.81 3.10 -12.76
CA ARG A 88 -12.74 2.32 -11.94
C ARG A 88 -12.64 0.85 -12.33
N PRO A 89 -12.47 -0.08 -11.37
CA PRO A 89 -12.49 -1.50 -11.65
C PRO A 89 -13.91 -1.94 -12.06
N GLY A 90 -13.99 -2.96 -12.91
CA GLY A 90 -15.27 -3.60 -13.24
C GLY A 90 -15.82 -4.42 -12.07
N PRO A 91 -17.12 -4.74 -12.07
CA PRO A 91 -17.78 -5.46 -10.97
C PRO A 91 -17.16 -6.84 -10.71
N GLU A 92 -16.68 -7.53 -11.74
CA GLU A 92 -16.00 -8.82 -11.58
C GLU A 92 -14.70 -8.70 -10.76
N LEU A 93 -13.94 -7.62 -10.97
CA LEU A 93 -12.70 -7.36 -10.25
C LEU A 93 -12.98 -6.99 -8.79
N ILE A 94 -14.04 -6.20 -8.56
CA ILE A 94 -14.50 -5.85 -7.21
C ILE A 94 -14.90 -7.11 -6.44
N ALA A 95 -15.73 -7.97 -7.04
CA ALA A 95 -16.14 -9.22 -6.42
C ALA A 95 -14.96 -10.17 -6.15
N ALA A 96 -13.97 -10.21 -7.05
CA ALA A 96 -12.76 -10.99 -6.84
C ALA A 96 -11.94 -10.47 -5.64
N ALA A 97 -11.81 -9.16 -5.50
CA ALA A 97 -11.14 -8.53 -4.38
C ALA A 97 -11.88 -8.71 -3.05
N GLU A 98 -13.21 -8.58 -3.05
CA GLU A 98 -14.07 -8.85 -1.89
C GLU A 98 -13.86 -10.26 -1.35
N LYS A 99 -13.82 -11.26 -2.24
CA LYS A 99 -13.67 -12.67 -1.87
C LYS A 99 -12.37 -12.94 -1.10
N ILE A 100 -11.30 -12.22 -1.41
CA ILE A 100 -10.00 -12.34 -0.73
C ILE A 100 -9.81 -11.26 0.35
N GLY A 101 -10.77 -10.35 0.49
CA GLY A 101 -10.70 -9.25 1.44
C GLY A 101 -9.66 -8.18 1.10
N LEU A 102 -9.33 -7.96 -0.18
CA LEU A 102 -8.39 -6.91 -0.61
C LEU A 102 -9.14 -5.58 -0.80
N PRO A 103 -8.84 -4.53 -0.03
CA PRO A 103 -9.43 -3.21 -0.25
C PRO A 103 -9.04 -2.63 -1.61
N LEU A 104 -10.04 -2.10 -2.31
CA LEU A 104 -9.86 -1.41 -3.58
C LEU A 104 -10.34 0.03 -3.45
N LEU A 105 -9.49 0.97 -3.81
CA LEU A 105 -9.79 2.40 -3.80
C LEU A 105 -9.55 3.01 -5.18
N GLY A 106 -10.11 4.18 -5.44
CA GLY A 106 -9.93 4.91 -6.69
C GLY A 106 -9.82 6.41 -6.49
N THR A 107 -8.83 7.04 -7.12
CA THR A 107 -8.61 8.48 -7.08
C THR A 107 -8.59 9.08 -8.49
N ARG A 108 -9.02 10.34 -8.60
CA ARG A 108 -8.91 11.13 -9.84
C ARG A 108 -7.47 11.59 -10.11
N PHE A 109 -6.60 11.60 -9.11
CA PHE A 109 -5.21 12.03 -9.28
C PHE A 109 -4.42 11.08 -10.18
N ILE A 110 -3.46 11.61 -10.92
CA ILE A 110 -2.50 10.81 -11.69
C ILE A 110 -1.50 10.13 -10.76
N MET A 111 -0.79 9.10 -11.25
CA MET A 111 0.12 8.29 -10.43
C MET A 111 1.14 9.12 -9.67
N PHE A 112 1.90 9.97 -10.35
CA PHE A 112 2.94 10.80 -9.72
C PHE A 112 2.37 11.73 -8.63
N SER A 113 1.24 12.39 -8.89
CA SER A 113 0.59 13.24 -7.89
C SER A 113 0.08 12.45 -6.69
N SER A 114 -0.42 11.24 -6.91
CA SER A 114 -0.88 10.36 -5.83
C SER A 114 0.30 9.93 -4.96
N CYS A 115 1.39 9.46 -5.59
CA CYS A 115 2.63 9.11 -4.89
C CYS A 115 3.20 10.30 -4.11
N GLY A 116 3.25 11.49 -4.73
CA GLY A 116 3.77 12.70 -4.09
C GLY A 116 2.97 13.12 -2.85
N ARG A 117 1.64 13.02 -2.89
CA ARG A 117 0.77 13.30 -1.74
C ARG A 117 1.04 12.34 -0.58
N LEU A 118 1.12 11.04 -0.87
CA LEU A 118 1.43 10.04 0.16
C LEU A 118 2.83 10.22 0.73
N TYR A 119 3.82 10.50 -0.12
CA TYR A 119 5.20 10.73 0.31
C TYR A 119 5.34 11.97 1.21
N GLN A 120 4.64 13.06 0.87
CA GLN A 120 4.60 14.26 1.69
C GLN A 120 3.92 14.03 3.05
N ALA A 121 2.99 13.08 3.14
CA ALA A 121 2.35 12.67 4.39
C ALA A 121 3.20 11.71 5.24
N GLY A 122 4.42 11.37 4.81
CA GLY A 122 5.36 10.55 5.56
C GLY A 122 5.50 9.11 5.05
N LEU A 123 4.64 8.66 4.13
CA LEU A 123 4.73 7.31 3.56
C LEU A 123 5.99 7.17 2.72
N LYS A 124 6.76 6.11 2.93
CA LYS A 124 8.01 5.88 2.18
C LYS A 124 7.82 4.90 1.03
N GLY A 125 8.73 4.91 0.06
CA GLY A 125 8.78 3.87 -0.97
C GLY A 125 9.25 2.53 -0.40
N CYS A 126 8.82 1.41 -0.98
CA CYS A 126 9.17 0.08 -0.47
C CYS A 126 10.69 -0.18 -0.38
N SER A 127 11.50 0.47 -1.23
CA SER A 127 12.96 0.36 -1.24
C SER A 127 13.67 1.13 -0.13
N GLU A 128 12.96 2.06 0.52
CA GLU A 128 13.47 2.88 1.62
C GLU A 128 13.22 2.23 2.99
N LEU A 129 12.46 1.12 3.02
CA LEU A 129 12.35 0.27 4.19
C LEU A 129 13.69 -0.48 4.37
N ARG A 130 14.45 -0.10 5.39
CA ARG A 130 15.65 -0.85 5.77
C ARG A 130 15.22 -2.23 6.28
N VAL A 131 15.59 -3.28 5.56
CA VAL A 131 15.53 -4.66 6.06
C VAL A 131 16.47 -4.72 7.28
N GLY A 132 15.93 -4.63 8.49
CA GLY A 132 16.76 -4.57 9.68
C GLY A 132 16.07 -4.53 11.04
N GLU A 133 14.88 -3.96 11.23
CA GLU A 133 14.31 -3.83 12.58
C GLU A 133 12.77 -3.95 12.58
N ASN A 134 12.30 -5.15 12.91
CA ASN A 134 10.98 -5.56 13.44
C ASN A 134 10.43 -6.83 12.76
N LEU A 135 11.14 -7.95 13.00
CA LEU A 135 10.52 -9.28 13.13
C LEU A 135 10.99 -9.84 14.48
N ALA A 136 10.63 -9.16 15.56
CA ALA A 136 10.65 -9.74 16.89
C ALA A 136 9.20 -10.09 17.24
N GLY A 137 8.87 -11.38 17.10
CA GLY A 137 7.56 -11.90 17.47
C GLY A 137 7.13 -13.11 16.67
N GLU A 138 7.90 -14.19 16.73
CA GLU A 138 7.41 -15.59 16.76
C GLU A 138 8.62 -16.53 16.91
N THR A 139 9.16 -16.58 18.13
CA THR A 139 9.73 -17.82 18.66
C THR A 139 8.92 -18.14 19.89
N ASP A 140 7.75 -18.75 19.69
CA ASP A 140 7.15 -19.56 20.73
C ASP A 140 7.64 -20.99 20.53
N GLU A 141 8.33 -21.45 21.57
CA GLU A 141 8.73 -22.83 21.80
C GLU A 141 7.54 -23.79 21.68
N GLU A 142 7.72 -24.93 21.02
CA GLU A 142 7.02 -26.15 21.43
C GLU A 142 7.86 -27.42 21.13
N LYS A 143 8.48 -27.90 22.23
CA LYS A 143 8.99 -29.25 22.54
C LYS A 143 10.21 -29.83 21.83
#